data_AF-A0A952JGK9-F1
#
_entry.id   AF-A0A952JGK9-F1
#
_cell.length_a   1.000
_cell.length_b   1.000
_cell.length_c   1.000
_cell.angle_alpha   90.00
_cell.angle_beta   90.00
_cell.angle_gamma   90.00
#
_symmetry.space_group_name_H-M   'P 1'
#
loop_
_entity.id
_entity.type
_entity.pdbx_description
1 polymer ?
#
loop_
_entity_poly.entity_id
_entity_poly.type
_entity_poly.pdbx_seq_one_letter_code
_entity_poly.pdbx_strand_id
1 'polypeptide(L)'
;MSEFEKKKLESDFRNFTSRNFERPADCRNIDQIRYYVSELCNKISEYEHRFNYVPNWAYSLLAQYNTVHNSLLHKDFTQAYA
;
A
#
# COMPACT_ATOMS: atom_id res chain seq x y z
N MET A 1 16.75 11.59 -13.63
CA MET A 1 16.50 11.88 -12.21
C MET A 1 17.76 11.65 -11.41
N SER A 2 18.20 12.69 -10.70
CA SER A 2 19.30 12.61 -9.75
C SER A 2 18.92 11.73 -8.55
N GLU A 3 19.89 11.10 -7.90
CA GLU A 3 19.64 10.29 -6.68
C GLU A 3 18.96 11.09 -5.57
N PHE A 4 19.21 12.40 -5.52
CA PHE A 4 18.52 13.33 -4.60
C PHE A 4 17.02 13.43 -4.87
N GLU A 5 16.60 13.46 -6.13
CA GLU A 5 15.18 13.52 -6.51
C GLU A 5 14.47 12.21 -6.17
N LYS A 6 15.14 11.08 -6.42
CA LYS A 6 14.64 9.75 -6.03
C LYS A 6 14.44 9.66 -4.52
N LYS A 7 15.44 10.06 -3.72
CA LYS A 7 15.32 10.10 -2.26
C LYS A 7 14.20 11.03 -1.77
N LYS A 8 14.01 12.17 -2.43
CA LYS A 8 12.93 13.10 -2.08
C LYS A 8 11.56 12.49 -2.37
N LEU A 9 11.39 11.85 -3.53
CA LEU A 9 10.18 11.13 -3.89
C LEU A 9 9.90 9.96 -2.94
N GLU A 10 10.93 9.20 -2.55
CA GLU A 10 10.81 8.14 -1.55
C GLU A 10 10.36 8.68 -0.19
N SER A 11 10.92 9.81 0.25
CA SER A 11 10.54 10.45 1.51
C SER A 11 9.11 10.99 1.48
N ASP A 12 8.70 11.59 0.35
CA ASP A 12 7.34 12.09 0.17
C ASP A 12 6.31 10.95 0.14
N PHE A 13 6.61 9.88 -0.61
CA PHE A 13 5.79 8.68 -0.67
C PHE A 13 5.70 8.02 0.71
N ARG A 14 6.79 8.00 1.49
CA ARG A 14 6.79 7.51 2.88
C ARG A 14 5.89 8.36 3.78
N ASN A 15 5.98 9.68 3.70
CA ASN A 15 5.11 10.56 4.47
C ASN A 15 3.64 10.41 4.08
N PHE A 16 3.35 10.25 2.79
CA PHE A 16 1.99 9.96 2.30
C PHE A 16 1.47 8.65 2.90
N THR A 17 2.27 7.59 2.85
CA THR A 17 1.89 6.29 3.42
C THR A 17 1.70 6.35 4.94
N SER A 18 2.58 7.02 5.69
CA SER A 18 2.46 7.06 7.15
C SER A 18 1.32 7.94 7.66
N ARG A 19 0.84 8.90 6.86
CA ARG A 19 -0.24 9.82 7.24
C ARG A 19 -1.63 9.29 6.87
N ASN A 20 -1.73 8.59 5.74
CA ASN A 20 -3.03 8.17 5.20
C ASN A 20 -3.32 6.68 5.44
N PHE A 21 -2.31 5.89 5.78
CA PHE A 21 -2.44 4.44 5.87
C PHE A 21 -2.06 3.95 7.27
N GLU A 22 -2.92 3.14 7.85
CA GLU A 22 -2.61 2.37 9.04
C GLU A 22 -1.68 1.21 8.70
N ARG A 23 -0.87 0.77 9.66
CA ARG A 23 0.05 -0.35 9.41
C ARG A 23 -0.75 -1.59 9.01
N PRO A 24 -0.24 -2.43 8.09
CA PRO A 24 -0.90 -3.66 7.69
C PRO A 24 -1.25 -4.55 8.89
N ALA A 25 -0.41 -4.57 9.93
CA ALA A 25 -0.64 -5.35 11.16
C ALA A 25 -1.80 -4.86 12.02
N ASP A 26 -2.16 -3.57 11.95
CA ASP A 26 -3.24 -2.95 12.71
C ASP A 26 -4.57 -2.94 11.94
N CYS A 27 -4.54 -3.19 10.62
CA CYS A 27 -5.73 -3.23 9.79
C CYS A 27 -6.64 -4.43 10.14
N ARG A 28 -7.86 -4.13 10.59
CA ARG A 28 -8.88 -5.15 10.91
C ARG A 28 -10.09 -5.13 9.97
N ASN A 29 -10.18 -4.13 9.12
CA ASN A 29 -11.30 -3.95 8.20
C ASN A 29 -10.85 -4.21 6.74
N ILE A 30 -11.56 -5.12 6.08
CA ILE A 30 -11.28 -5.51 4.69
C ILE A 30 -11.51 -4.34 3.73
N ASP A 31 -12.55 -3.54 3.93
CA ASP A 31 -12.86 -2.38 3.08
C ASP A 31 -11.79 -1.29 3.21
N GLN A 32 -11.26 -1.06 4.42
CA GLN A 32 -10.12 -0.16 4.60
C GLN A 32 -8.90 -0.63 3.82
N ILE A 33 -8.58 -1.94 3.86
CA ILE A 33 -7.43 -2.47 3.13
C ILE A 33 -7.65 -2.35 1.61
N ARG A 34 -8.86 -2.59 1.11
CA ARG A 34 -9.18 -2.40 -0.32
C ARG A 34 -9.02 -0.95 -0.76
N TYR A 35 -9.46 -0.01 0.07
CA TYR A 35 -9.26 1.41 -0.17
C TYR A 35 -7.77 1.76 -0.19
N TYR A 36 -7.00 1.29 0.79
CA TYR A 36 -5.56 1.49 0.87
C TYR A 36 -4.83 0.90 -0.35
N VAL A 37 -5.14 -0.32 -0.77
CA VAL A 37 -4.51 -0.92 -1.97
C VAL A 37 -4.83 -0.09 -3.22
N SER A 38 -6.06 0.38 -3.36
CA SER A 38 -6.47 1.22 -4.50
C SER A 38 -5.76 2.56 -4.53
N GLU A 39 -5.70 3.27 -3.39
CA GLU A 39 -4.99 4.54 -3.28
C GLU A 39 -3.49 4.39 -3.50
N LEU A 40 -2.89 3.31 -2.96
CA LEU A 40 -1.47 3.03 -3.17
C LEU A 40 -1.17 2.77 -4.65
N CYS A 41 -2.05 2.03 -5.34
CA CYS A 41 -1.92 1.75 -6.77
C CYS A 41 -2.05 3.04 -7.60
N ASN A 42 -3.05 3.88 -7.32
CA ASN A 42 -3.20 5.19 -7.96
C ASN A 42 -1.96 6.05 -7.78
N LYS A 43 -1.40 6.08 -6.56
CA LYS A 43 -0.21 6.87 -6.27
C LYS A 43 1.04 6.32 -6.97
N ILE A 44 1.19 4.99 -7.04
CA ILE A 44 2.26 4.34 -7.80
C ILE A 44 2.16 4.69 -9.29
N SER A 45 0.97 4.58 -9.89
CA SER A 45 0.76 4.96 -11.29
C SER A 45 1.01 6.45 -11.55
N GLU A 46 0.62 7.33 -10.61
CA GLU A 46 0.95 8.76 -10.70
C GLU A 46 2.47 8.99 -10.70
N TYR A 47 3.20 8.28 -9.84
CA TYR A 47 4.66 8.38 -9.75
C TYR A 47 5.36 7.81 -10.99
N GLU A 48 4.89 6.67 -11.49
CA GLU A 48 5.37 6.09 -12.73
C GLU A 48 5.13 7.03 -13.91
N HIS A 49 3.94 7.61 -14.03
CA HIS A 49 3.61 8.49 -15.15
C HIS A 49 4.32 9.86 -15.07
N ARG A 50 4.37 10.49 -13.89
CA ARG A 50 4.95 11.84 -13.73
C ARG A 50 6.46 11.83 -13.60
N PHE A 51 7.02 10.82 -12.94
CA PHE A 51 8.42 10.80 -12.55
C PHE A 51 9.20 9.65 -13.18
N ASN A 52 8.53 8.72 -13.87
CA ASN A 52 9.11 7.50 -14.43
C ASN A 52 9.95 6.72 -13.40
N TYR A 53 9.50 6.78 -12.14
CA TYR A 53 10.20 6.21 -11.00
C TYR A 53 9.19 5.84 -9.91
N VAL A 54 9.22 4.59 -9.51
CA VAL A 54 8.44 4.07 -8.39
C VAL A 54 9.41 3.52 -7.33
N PRO A 55 9.24 3.86 -6.05
CA PRO A 55 10.04 3.29 -4.98
C PRO A 55 9.85 1.77 -4.91
N ASN A 56 10.94 0.99 -4.84
CA ASN A 56 10.86 -0.48 -4.71
C ASN A 56 10.03 -0.92 -3.50
N TRP A 57 10.11 -0.18 -2.40
CA TRP A 57 9.35 -0.48 -1.18
C TRP A 57 7.84 -0.26 -1.34
N ALA A 58 7.39 0.52 -2.33
CA ALA A 58 5.96 0.72 -2.60
C ALA A 58 5.29 -0.59 -3.01
N TYR A 59 5.93 -1.37 -3.90
CA TYR A 59 5.46 -2.71 -4.26
C TYR A 59 5.52 -3.69 -3.08
N SER A 60 6.58 -3.60 -2.25
CA SER A 60 6.65 -4.39 -1.02
C SER A 60 5.54 -4.07 -0.03
N LEU A 61 5.13 -2.80 0.05
CA LEU A 61 4.01 -2.37 0.90
C LEU A 61 2.67 -2.87 0.36
N LEU A 62 2.46 -2.79 -0.96
CA LEU A 62 1.28 -3.36 -1.63
C LEU A 62 1.14 -4.87 -1.34
N ALA A 63 2.24 -5.61 -1.45
CA ALA A 63 2.28 -7.04 -1.16
C ALA A 63 1.93 -7.36 0.31
N GLN A 64 2.36 -6.52 1.25
CA GLN A 64 2.00 -6.66 2.67
C GLN A 64 0.50 -6.45 2.89
N TYR A 65 -0.11 -5.41 2.31
CA TYR A 65 -1.56 -5.21 2.42
C TYR A 65 -2.35 -6.35 1.82
N ASN A 66 -1.93 -6.88 0.65
CA ASN A 66 -2.58 -8.03 0.04
C ASN A 66 -2.50 -9.29 0.91
N THR A 67 -1.37 -9.52 1.56
CA THR A 67 -1.23 -10.64 2.50
C THR A 67 -2.22 -10.54 3.66
N VAL A 68 -2.37 -9.35 4.26
CA VAL A 68 -3.32 -9.12 5.35
C VAL A 68 -4.77 -9.25 4.86
N HIS A 69 -5.09 -8.69 3.69
CA HIS A 69 -6.41 -8.83 3.07
C HIS A 69 -6.80 -10.31 2.88
N ASN A 70 -5.89 -11.12 2.34
CA ASN A 70 -6.12 -12.54 2.14
C ASN A 70 -6.32 -13.29 3.48
N SER A 71 -5.56 -12.91 4.52
CA SER A 71 -5.72 -13.51 5.85
C SER A 71 -7.09 -13.19 6.47
N LEU A 72 -7.56 -11.95 6.33
CA LEU A 72 -8.88 -11.53 6.80
C LEU A 72 -10.01 -12.19 6.01
N LEU A 73 -9.90 -12.26 4.68
CA LEU A 73 -10.86 -12.99 3.84
C LEU A 73 -10.95 -14.47 4.22
N HIS A 74 -9.81 -15.11 4.49
CA HIS A 74 -9.81 -16.50 4.92
C HIS A 74 -10.52 -16.69 6.26
N LYS A 75 -10.26 -15.81 7.24
CA LYS A 75 -10.98 -15.82 8.53
C LYS A 75 -12.48 -15.61 8.36
N ASP A 76 -12.88 -14.61 7.59
CA ASP A 76 -14.29 -14.30 7.32
C ASP A 76 -15.01 -15.49 6.67
N PHE A 77 -14.35 -16.10 5.68
CA PHE A 77 -14.85 -17.31 5.03
C PHE A 77 -15.00 -18.48 6.01
N THR A 78 -13.99 -18.77 6.83
CA THR A 78 -14.11 -19.84 7.84
C THR A 78 -15.24 -19.56 8.82
N GLN A 79 -15.44 -18.30 9.23
CA GLN A 79 -16.49 -17.94 10.18
C GLN A 79 -17.90 -18.01 9.58
N ALA A 80 -18.07 -17.68 8.30
CA ALA A 80 -19.36 -17.73 7.61
C ALA A 80 -19.84 -19.15 7.29
N TYR A 81 -18.90 -20.11 7.20
CA TYR A 81 -19.16 -21.50 6.83
C TYR A 81 -18.80 -22.51 7.94
N ALA A 82 -18.65 -22.06 9.19
CA ALA A 82 -18.43 -22.89 10.38
C ALA A 82 -19.73 -23.33 11.08
#